data_AF-W6KJJ3-F1
#
_entry.id   AF-W6KJJ3-F1
#
_cell.length_a   1.000
_cell.length_b   1.000
_cell.length_c   1.000
_cell.angle_alpha   90.00
_cell.angle_beta   90.00
_cell.angle_gamma   90.00
#
_symmetry.space_group_name_H-M   'P 1'
#
loop_
_entity.id
_entity.type
_entity.pdbx_description
1 polymer ?
#
loop_
_entity_poly.entity_id
_entity_poly.type
_entity_poly.pdbx_seq_one_letter_code
_entity_poly.pdbx_strand_id
1 'polypeptide(L)'
;MLRSIIKCSRSLHNSTPLVEGALQLYKLYLAHRNAASDKNTEACQAIEDEFLKEVETLRPFFTMSASLEVAQQYSKQTYRSLKYFGLHDDPLTRQLDQLLGREAMRKTARGAQSIFKGVTPSKSMSGSQNLSRVLTSLYERAETTLPSELPNPPKIDETIPRRPGAVRVPLRHRGHWVLQEPEIAITKNERREDPW
;
A
#
# COMPACT_ATOMS: atom_id res chain seq x y z
N MET A 1 -14.61 -18.84 22.33
CA MET A 1 -13.53 -17.88 22.67
C MET A 1 -12.71 -17.60 21.42
N LEU A 2 -12.94 -16.47 20.74
CA LEU A 2 -12.12 -16.02 19.62
C LEU A 2 -11.63 -14.61 19.96
N ARG A 3 -10.38 -14.52 20.42
CA ARG A 3 -9.69 -13.25 20.61
C ARG A 3 -9.21 -12.77 19.25
N SER A 4 -9.93 -11.84 18.63
CA SER A 4 -9.38 -11.07 17.52
C SER A 4 -8.36 -10.10 18.10
N ILE A 5 -7.11 -10.24 17.70
CA ILE A 5 -6.05 -9.28 17.98
C ILE A 5 -6.36 -8.04 17.15
N ILE A 6 -7.13 -7.11 17.72
CA ILE A 6 -7.30 -5.77 17.19
C ILE A 6 -5.95 -5.08 17.42
N LYS A 7 -5.10 -5.09 16.39
CA LYS A 7 -3.99 -4.14 16.29
C LYS A 7 -4.61 -2.75 16.20
N CYS A 8 -4.80 -2.09 17.34
CA CYS A 8 -5.10 -0.67 17.40
C CYS A 8 -3.90 0.10 16.84
N SER A 9 -3.89 0.32 15.53
CA SER A 9 -3.06 1.34 14.90
C SER A 9 -3.48 2.70 15.46
N ARG A 10 -2.56 3.37 16.16
CA ARG A 10 -2.72 4.75 16.68
C ARG A 10 -2.86 5.82 15.57
N SER A 11 -3.11 5.42 14.32
CA SER A 11 -3.29 6.32 13.17
C SER A 11 -4.74 6.77 12.96
N LEU A 12 -5.68 6.34 13.81
CA LEU A 12 -7.10 6.72 13.72
C LEU A 12 -7.42 8.13 14.27
N HIS A 13 -6.44 8.91 14.73
CA HIS A 13 -6.68 10.16 15.44
C HIS A 13 -6.77 11.43 14.58
N ASN A 14 -6.69 11.31 13.25
CA ASN A 14 -7.16 12.37 12.37
C ASN A 14 -8.41 11.87 11.66
N SER A 15 -9.59 12.12 12.24
CA SER A 15 -10.88 11.90 11.58
C SER A 15 -10.97 12.83 10.38
N THR A 16 -10.38 12.40 9.27
CA THR A 16 -10.49 13.13 8.01
C THR A 16 -11.90 12.92 7.48
N PRO A 17 -12.54 13.96 6.92
CA PRO A 17 -13.90 13.86 6.36
C PRO A 17 -14.00 12.76 5.28
N LEU A 18 -12.87 12.39 4.67
CA LEU A 18 -12.75 11.25 3.77
C LEU A 18 -13.09 9.91 4.45
N VAL A 19 -12.53 9.64 5.62
CA VAL A 19 -12.74 8.37 6.33
C VAL A 19 -14.18 8.28 6.80
N GLU A 20 -14.72 9.37 7.32
CA GLU A 20 -16.11 9.45 7.74
C GLU A 20 -17.07 9.19 6.58
N GLY A 21 -16.90 9.88 5.46
CA GLY A 21 -17.73 9.66 4.27
C GLY A 21 -17.56 8.26 3.66
N ALA A 22 -16.33 7.72 3.62
CA ALA A 22 -16.11 6.35 3.14
C ALA A 22 -16.78 5.29 4.04
N LEU A 23 -16.75 5.47 5.35
CA LEU A 23 -17.45 4.61 6.31
C LEU A 23 -18.96 4.74 6.19
N GLN A 24 -19.48 5.96 5.98
CA GLN A 24 -20.91 6.20 5.77
C GLN A 24 -21.41 5.49 4.49
N LEU A 25 -20.70 5.61 3.36
CA LEU A 25 -21.04 4.88 2.14
C LEU A 25 -21.00 3.36 2.34
N TYR A 26 -20.06 2.85 3.14
CA TYR A 26 -19.99 1.43 3.45
C TYR A 26 -21.15 0.98 4.33
N LYS A 27 -21.55 1.80 5.31
CA LYS A 27 -22.71 1.55 6.17
C LYS A 27 -24.00 1.50 5.34
N LEU A 28 -24.22 2.44 4.43
CA LEU A 28 -25.39 2.47 3.54
C LEU A 28 -25.41 1.26 2.61
N TYR A 29 -24.27 0.84 2.08
CA TYR A 29 -24.15 -0.41 1.32
C TYR A 29 -24.60 -1.65 2.13
N LEU A 30 -24.17 -1.77 3.39
CA LEU A 30 -24.60 -2.88 4.24
C LEU A 30 -26.09 -2.78 4.61
N ALA A 31 -26.58 -1.59 4.91
CA ALA A 31 -27.99 -1.34 5.20
C ALA A 31 -28.87 -1.72 4.01
N HIS A 32 -28.49 -1.34 2.79
CA HIS A 32 -29.21 -1.71 1.57
C HIS A 32 -29.23 -3.22 1.36
N ARG A 33 -28.13 -3.92 1.61
CA ARG A 33 -28.09 -5.40 1.50
C ARG A 33 -29.04 -6.09 2.48
N ASN A 34 -29.17 -5.55 3.70
CA ASN A 34 -30.09 -6.08 4.71
C ASN A 34 -31.56 -5.73 4.34
N ALA A 35 -31.83 -4.50 3.92
CA ALA A 35 -33.16 -4.10 3.47
C ALA A 35 -33.63 -4.92 2.25
N ALA A 36 -32.71 -5.22 1.32
CA ALA A 36 -32.97 -6.06 0.16
C ALA A 36 -33.25 -7.52 0.55
N SER A 37 -32.59 -8.06 1.59
CA SER A 37 -32.94 -9.41 2.09
C SER A 37 -34.32 -9.45 2.73
N ASP A 38 -34.72 -8.35 3.37
CA ASP A 38 -36.01 -8.20 4.02
C ASP A 38 -37.15 -7.82 3.04
N LYS A 39 -36.81 -7.62 1.76
CA LYS A 39 -37.71 -7.19 0.66
C LYS A 39 -38.46 -5.88 0.94
N ASN A 40 -37.88 -4.99 1.75
CA ASN A 40 -38.46 -3.69 2.07
C ASN A 40 -38.09 -2.65 1.01
N THR A 41 -38.98 -2.43 0.04
CA THR A 41 -38.73 -1.54 -1.10
C THR A 41 -38.62 -0.06 -0.71
N GLU A 42 -39.37 0.38 0.31
CA GLU A 42 -39.32 1.78 0.79
C GLU A 42 -37.97 2.09 1.44
N ALA A 43 -37.47 1.15 2.26
CA ALA A 43 -36.15 1.29 2.86
C ALA A 43 -35.04 1.29 1.82
N CYS A 44 -35.13 0.45 0.78
CA CYS A 44 -34.15 0.44 -0.31
C CYS A 44 -34.10 1.81 -1.02
N GLN A 45 -35.25 2.38 -1.40
CA GLN A 45 -35.30 3.67 -2.08
C GLN A 45 -34.74 4.81 -1.21
N ALA A 46 -35.10 4.85 0.08
CA ALA A 46 -34.57 5.85 1.00
C ALA A 46 -33.04 5.76 1.14
N ILE A 47 -32.50 4.54 1.18
CA ILE A 47 -31.05 4.30 1.26
C ILE A 47 -30.35 4.67 -0.05
N GLU A 48 -30.96 4.40 -1.22
CA GLU A 48 -30.43 4.82 -2.52
C GLU A 48 -30.31 6.35 -2.62
N ASP A 49 -31.35 7.07 -2.18
CA ASP A 49 -31.36 8.54 -2.15
C ASP A 49 -30.30 9.12 -1.20
N GLU A 50 -30.15 8.53 0.00
CA GLU A 50 -29.12 8.92 0.95
C GLU A 50 -27.71 8.62 0.40
N PHE A 51 -27.55 7.47 -0.25
CA PHE A 51 -26.28 7.06 -0.85
C PHE A 51 -25.82 8.05 -1.93
N LEU A 52 -26.73 8.47 -2.82
CA LEU A 52 -26.40 9.47 -3.85
C LEU A 52 -25.99 10.81 -3.25
N LYS A 53 -26.68 11.28 -2.20
CA LYS A 53 -26.30 12.51 -1.49
C LYS A 53 -24.91 12.42 -0.88
N GLU A 54 -24.59 11.29 -0.24
CA GLU A 54 -23.28 11.08 0.37
C GLU A 54 -22.15 10.88 -0.65
N VAL A 55 -22.46 10.39 -1.86
CA VAL A 55 -21.47 10.36 -2.94
C VAL A 55 -21.11 11.78 -3.39
N GLU A 56 -22.10 12.66 -3.53
CA GLU A 56 -21.88 14.07 -3.90
C GLU A 56 -21.02 14.81 -2.85
N THR A 57 -21.27 14.58 -1.56
CA THR A 57 -20.48 15.19 -0.48
C THR A 57 -19.04 14.65 -0.47
N LEU A 58 -18.83 13.36 -0.76
CA LEU A 58 -17.52 12.72 -0.71
C LEU A 58 -16.60 13.14 -1.86
N ARG A 59 -17.13 13.41 -3.07
CA ARG A 59 -16.32 13.74 -4.26
C ARG A 59 -15.24 14.82 -4.07
N PRO A 60 -15.54 16.01 -3.52
CA PRO A 60 -14.52 17.03 -3.30
C PRO A 60 -13.46 16.58 -2.30
N PHE A 61 -13.86 15.92 -1.22
CA PHE A 61 -12.92 15.40 -0.22
C PHE A 61 -12.02 14.33 -0.81
N PHE A 62 -12.56 13.40 -1.60
CA PHE A 62 -11.77 12.38 -2.28
C PHE A 62 -10.77 12.99 -3.26
N THR A 63 -11.17 13.99 -4.04
CA THR A 63 -10.27 14.66 -5.00
C THR A 63 -9.09 15.32 -4.29
N MET A 64 -9.32 15.98 -3.15
CA MET A 64 -8.25 16.63 -2.37
C MET A 64 -7.32 15.63 -1.67
N SER A 65 -7.83 14.45 -1.34
CA SER A 65 -7.12 13.47 -0.49
C SER A 65 -6.69 12.20 -1.23
N ALA A 66 -6.90 12.12 -2.55
CA ALA A 66 -6.63 10.93 -3.36
C ALA A 66 -5.18 10.44 -3.29
N SER A 67 -4.21 11.32 -3.01
CA SER A 67 -2.80 10.98 -2.86
C SER A 67 -2.42 10.48 -1.46
N LEU A 68 -3.31 10.58 -0.47
CA LEU A 68 -3.07 10.12 0.89
C LEU A 68 -3.14 8.59 0.97
N GLU A 69 -2.32 8.00 1.82
CA GLU A 69 -2.32 6.54 2.06
C GLU A 69 -3.68 6.06 2.59
N VAL A 70 -4.37 6.89 3.36
CA VAL A 70 -5.71 6.61 3.91
C VAL A 70 -6.73 6.44 2.77
N ALA A 71 -6.68 7.29 1.74
CA ALA A 71 -7.57 7.16 0.59
C ALA A 71 -7.38 5.82 -0.14
N GLN A 72 -6.14 5.35 -0.24
CA GLN A 72 -5.83 4.06 -0.87
C GLN A 72 -6.41 2.89 -0.07
N GLN A 73 -6.41 2.95 1.26
CA GLN A 73 -6.95 1.89 2.11
C GLN A 73 -8.46 1.68 1.90
N TYR A 74 -9.23 2.76 1.79
CA TYR A 74 -10.69 2.69 1.62
C TYR A 74 -11.13 2.62 0.14
N SER A 75 -10.27 2.98 -0.80
CA SER A 75 -10.56 3.03 -2.24
C SER A 75 -11.25 1.78 -2.80
N LYS A 76 -10.76 0.59 -2.44
CA LYS A 76 -11.31 -0.68 -2.89
C LYS A 76 -12.74 -0.92 -2.37
N GLN A 77 -13.00 -0.51 -1.13
CA GLN A 77 -14.31 -0.69 -0.52
C GLN A 77 -15.32 0.31 -1.09
N THR A 78 -14.92 1.58 -1.20
CA THR A 78 -15.73 2.63 -1.84
C THR A 78 -16.08 2.27 -3.28
N TYR A 79 -15.11 1.79 -4.07
CA TYR A 79 -15.34 1.34 -5.44
C TYR A 79 -16.36 0.19 -5.54
N ARG A 80 -16.30 -0.77 -4.61
CA ARG A 80 -17.27 -1.87 -4.55
C ARG A 80 -18.67 -1.38 -4.22
N SER A 81 -18.81 -0.46 -3.27
CA SER A 81 -20.10 0.14 -2.91
C SER A 81 -20.70 0.89 -4.11
N LEU A 82 -19.92 1.74 -4.79
CA LEU A 82 -20.39 2.46 -5.99
C LEU A 82 -20.84 1.51 -7.11
N LYS A 83 -20.08 0.45 -7.36
CA LYS A 83 -20.47 -0.58 -8.34
C LYS A 83 -21.74 -1.33 -7.97
N TYR A 84 -21.96 -1.59 -6.67
CA TYR A 84 -23.17 -2.26 -6.20
C TYR A 84 -24.42 -1.44 -6.50
N PHE A 85 -24.36 -0.12 -6.30
CA PHE A 85 -25.44 0.81 -6.65
C PHE A 85 -25.50 1.20 -8.14
N GLY A 86 -24.77 0.49 -9.02
CA GLY A 86 -24.84 0.70 -10.48
C GLY A 86 -24.16 1.97 -11.01
N LEU A 87 -23.37 2.67 -10.19
CA LEU A 87 -22.69 3.92 -10.56
C LEU A 87 -21.41 3.67 -11.38
N HIS A 88 -21.55 3.06 -12.56
CA HIS A 88 -20.42 2.70 -13.42
C HIS A 88 -19.77 3.90 -14.12
N ASP A 89 -20.59 4.87 -14.55
CA ASP A 89 -20.13 6.06 -15.27
C ASP A 89 -19.83 7.27 -14.36
N ASP A 90 -19.94 7.08 -13.05
CA ASP A 90 -19.68 8.14 -12.07
C ASP A 90 -18.19 8.58 -12.08
N PRO A 91 -17.90 9.89 -11.99
CA PRO A 91 -16.53 10.42 -11.99
C PRO A 91 -15.66 9.83 -10.86
N LEU A 92 -16.23 9.60 -9.67
CA LEU A 92 -15.53 8.99 -8.55
C LEU A 92 -15.17 7.54 -8.86
N THR A 93 -16.08 6.79 -9.49
CA THR A 93 -15.82 5.42 -9.94
C THR A 93 -14.67 5.37 -10.95
N ARG A 94 -14.64 6.30 -11.92
CA ARG A 94 -13.55 6.40 -12.92
C ARG A 94 -12.21 6.75 -12.27
N GLN A 95 -12.19 7.68 -11.32
CA GLN A 95 -10.98 8.03 -10.56
C GLN A 95 -10.44 6.84 -9.75
N LEU A 96 -11.33 6.12 -9.08
CA LEU A 96 -10.99 4.92 -8.31
C LEU A 96 -10.47 3.79 -9.21
N ASP A 97 -11.05 3.59 -10.39
CA ASP A 97 -10.62 2.59 -11.35
C ASP A 97 -9.18 2.83 -11.82
N GLN A 98 -8.84 4.09 -12.13
CA GLN A 98 -7.48 4.48 -12.48
C GLN A 98 -6.50 4.31 -11.32
N LEU A 99 -6.91 4.63 -10.10
CA LEU A 99 -6.08 4.49 -8.90
C LEU A 99 -5.77 3.01 -8.61
N LEU A 100 -6.79 2.16 -8.59
CA LEU A 100 -6.66 0.73 -8.35
C LEU A 100 -5.92 0.03 -9.50
N GLY A 101 -6.16 0.43 -10.75
CA GLY A 101 -5.45 -0.07 -11.93
C GLY A 101 -3.95 0.25 -11.88
N ARG A 102 -3.58 1.50 -11.53
CA ARG A 102 -2.18 1.91 -11.34
C ARG A 102 -1.53 1.15 -10.18
N GLU A 103 -2.26 0.91 -9.08
CA GLU A 103 -1.73 0.14 -7.96
C GLU A 103 -1.47 -1.32 -8.33
N ALA A 104 -2.41 -1.97 -9.04
CA ALA A 104 -2.26 -3.33 -9.54
C ALA A 104 -1.10 -3.44 -10.55
N MET A 105 -0.95 -2.46 -11.46
CA MET A 105 0.19 -2.39 -12.39
C MET A 105 1.52 -2.17 -11.66
N ARG A 106 1.56 -1.34 -10.62
CA ARG A 106 2.77 -1.16 -9.80
C ARG A 106 3.14 -2.42 -9.03
N LYS A 107 2.16 -3.15 -8.49
CA LYS A 107 2.39 -4.44 -7.80
C LYS A 107 2.90 -5.50 -8.77
N THR A 108 2.31 -5.60 -9.95
CA THR A 108 2.78 -6.51 -11.00
C THR A 108 4.14 -6.10 -11.54
N ALA A 109 4.43 -4.82 -11.77
CA ALA A 109 5.78 -4.37 -12.16
C ALA A 109 6.86 -4.62 -11.09
N ARG A 110 6.47 -4.62 -9.81
CA ARG A 110 7.38 -5.00 -8.71
C ARG A 110 7.60 -6.51 -8.59
N GLY A 111 6.63 -7.33 -9.02
CA GLY A 111 6.75 -8.79 -9.08
C GLY A 111 7.29 -9.34 -10.41
N ALA A 112 7.10 -8.59 -11.50
CA ALA A 112 7.51 -8.92 -12.84
C ALA A 112 8.93 -8.40 -13.07
N GLN A 113 9.91 -9.24 -12.77
CA GLN A 113 11.15 -9.18 -13.52
C GLN A 113 10.83 -9.33 -15.01
N SER A 114 10.90 -8.22 -15.74
CA SER A 114 11.09 -8.11 -17.20
C SER A 114 10.29 -9.09 -18.08
N ILE A 115 9.11 -8.70 -18.53
CA ILE A 115 8.31 -9.40 -19.57
C ILE A 115 8.55 -8.77 -20.96
N PHE A 116 9.69 -8.13 -21.19
CA PHE A 116 10.09 -7.77 -22.56
C PHE A 116 10.59 -9.04 -23.27
N LYS A 117 9.69 -9.66 -24.04
CA LYS A 117 10.01 -10.70 -25.04
C LYS A 117 10.92 -10.08 -26.10
N GLY A 118 12.22 -10.21 -25.92
CA GLY A 118 13.23 -9.70 -26.85
C GLY A 118 14.63 -9.61 -26.25
N VAL A 119 14.74 -9.55 -24.92
CA VAL A 119 16.00 -9.77 -24.22
C VAL A 119 15.81 -10.96 -23.31
N THR A 120 16.02 -12.15 -23.85
CA THR A 120 16.32 -13.32 -23.03
C THR A 120 17.60 -13.01 -22.25
N PRO A 121 17.60 -12.95 -20.91
CA PRO A 121 18.85 -13.18 -20.21
C PRO A 121 19.13 -14.66 -20.45
N SER A 122 20.10 -14.96 -21.31
CA SER A 122 20.49 -16.33 -21.49
C SER A 122 20.94 -16.86 -20.13
N LYS A 123 20.18 -17.79 -19.58
CA LYS A 123 20.70 -18.82 -18.67
C LYS A 123 21.54 -19.78 -19.53
N SER A 124 22.57 -19.24 -20.18
CA SER A 124 23.66 -20.01 -20.77
C SER A 124 24.94 -19.50 -20.14
N MET A 125 25.61 -20.42 -19.47
CA MET A 125 26.86 -20.25 -18.74
C MET A 125 27.85 -19.29 -19.43
N SER A 126 27.91 -18.03 -18.95
CA SER A 126 29.04 -17.09 -19.13
C SER A 126 28.88 -15.77 -18.32
N GLY A 127 27.93 -15.67 -17.39
CA GLY A 127 27.62 -14.42 -16.67
C GLY A 127 27.80 -14.46 -15.14
N SER A 128 28.44 -15.51 -14.61
CA SER A 128 28.56 -15.78 -13.16
C SER A 128 29.44 -14.78 -12.40
N GLN A 129 30.08 -13.81 -13.08
CA GLN A 129 30.98 -12.86 -12.43
C GLN A 129 30.32 -11.53 -12.03
N ASN A 130 29.19 -11.13 -12.62
CA ASN A 130 28.60 -9.80 -12.34
C ASN A 130 27.47 -9.82 -11.29
N LEU A 131 26.63 -10.86 -11.21
CA LEU A 131 25.59 -10.97 -10.17
C LEU A 131 26.14 -11.45 -8.83
N SER A 132 26.91 -12.53 -8.84
CA SER A 132 28.32 -12.50 -8.45
C SER A 132 28.75 -11.35 -7.54
N ARG A 133 29.32 -10.36 -8.24
CA ARG A 133 29.93 -9.14 -7.74
C ARG A 133 28.93 -8.14 -7.14
N VAL A 134 27.66 -8.12 -7.58
CA VAL A 134 26.63 -7.23 -7.02
C VAL A 134 26.11 -7.76 -5.68
N LEU A 135 25.87 -9.08 -5.56
CA LEU A 135 25.52 -9.70 -4.28
C LEU A 135 26.71 -9.65 -3.32
N THR A 136 27.92 -9.99 -3.76
CA THR A 136 29.15 -9.82 -2.93
C THR A 136 29.53 -8.36 -2.67
N SER A 137 29.00 -7.39 -3.41
CA SER A 137 29.17 -5.95 -3.12
C SER A 137 28.19 -5.45 -2.06
N LEU A 138 27.04 -6.11 -1.90
CA LEU A 138 26.06 -5.76 -0.87
C LEU A 138 26.41 -6.42 0.46
N TYR A 139 26.92 -7.66 0.44
CA TYR A 139 27.45 -8.32 1.63
C TYR A 139 28.81 -7.76 2.05
N GLU A 140 29.07 -7.67 3.36
CA GLU A 140 30.40 -7.38 3.85
C GLU A 140 31.34 -8.57 3.57
N ARG A 141 32.59 -8.26 3.21
CA ARG A 141 33.63 -9.30 2.98
C ARG A 141 34.04 -10.03 4.26
N ALA A 142 33.74 -9.46 5.42
CA ALA A 142 33.91 -10.05 6.74
C ALA A 142 32.77 -9.51 7.63
N GLU A 143 32.14 -10.35 8.44
CA GLU A 143 31.04 -9.93 9.33
C GLU A 143 31.62 -8.99 10.41
N THR A 144 31.39 -7.68 10.25
CA THR A 144 31.88 -6.68 11.20
C THR A 144 30.76 -6.24 12.13
N THR A 145 31.03 -6.26 13.43
CA THR A 145 30.15 -5.73 14.47
C THR A 145 30.65 -4.37 14.92
N LEU A 146 29.79 -3.36 14.86
CA LEU A 146 30.13 -2.05 15.39
C LEU A 146 30.07 -2.09 16.93
N PRO A 147 30.91 -1.32 17.65
CA PRO A 147 30.88 -1.29 19.11
C PRO A 147 29.52 -0.91 19.71
N SER A 148 28.72 -0.10 19.00
CA SER A 148 27.37 0.31 19.39
C SER A 148 26.33 -0.82 19.32
N GLU A 149 26.67 -1.95 18.70
CA GLU A 149 25.75 -3.05 18.40
C GLU A 149 26.09 -4.32 19.19
N LEU A 150 27.03 -4.19 20.15
CA LEU A 150 27.40 -5.26 21.05
C LEU A 150 26.32 -5.48 22.13
N PRO A 151 26.11 -6.72 22.58
CA PRO A 151 26.87 -7.92 22.25
C PRO A 151 26.43 -8.62 20.96
N ASN A 152 25.16 -8.49 20.56
CA ASN A 152 24.60 -9.17 19.40
C ASN A 152 23.92 -8.15 18.47
N PRO A 153 24.43 -7.96 17.23
CA PRO A 153 23.78 -7.04 16.30
C PRO A 153 22.39 -7.55 15.91
N PRO A 154 21.39 -6.67 15.77
CA PRO A 154 20.09 -7.06 15.26
C PRO A 154 20.24 -7.52 13.80
N LYS A 155 20.03 -8.81 13.56
CA LYS A 155 20.01 -9.37 12.20
C LYS A 155 18.66 -9.07 11.57
N ILE A 156 18.68 -8.51 10.37
CA ILE A 156 17.46 -8.19 9.62
C ILE A 156 17.08 -9.35 8.74
N ASP A 157 15.80 -9.71 8.78
CA ASP A 157 15.21 -10.69 7.90
C ASP A 157 15.15 -10.16 6.46
N GLU A 158 16.05 -10.63 5.61
CA GLU A 158 16.11 -10.28 4.17
C GLU A 158 14.90 -10.80 3.37
N THR A 159 14.07 -11.65 3.99
CA THR A 159 12.82 -12.17 3.42
C THR A 159 11.73 -11.09 3.37
N ILE A 160 11.82 -10.04 4.20
CA ILE A 160 10.85 -8.96 4.26
C ILE A 160 11.21 -7.90 3.21
N PRO A 161 10.30 -7.58 2.27
CA PRO A 161 10.56 -6.54 1.28
C PRO A 161 10.65 -5.17 1.95
N ARG A 162 11.68 -4.40 1.60
CA ARG A 162 11.85 -3.01 2.08
C ARG A 162 10.71 -2.10 1.63
N ARG A 163 10.48 -1.02 2.38
CA ARG A 163 9.48 -0.01 2.05
C ARG A 163 9.66 0.58 0.64
N PRO A 164 8.56 1.02 -0.01
CA PRO A 164 8.59 1.54 -1.37
C PRO A 164 9.54 2.75 -1.49
N GLY A 165 10.47 2.70 -2.44
CA GLY A 165 11.40 3.81 -2.69
C GLY A 165 12.61 3.85 -1.75
N ALA A 166 12.78 2.85 -0.88
CA ALA A 166 13.96 2.68 -0.04
C ALA A 166 15.24 2.54 -0.88
N VAL A 167 16.32 3.14 -0.38
CA VAL A 167 17.66 3.04 -0.94
C VAL A 167 18.30 1.72 -0.49
N ARG A 168 18.87 0.98 -1.45
CA ARG A 168 19.70 -0.19 -1.14
C ARG A 168 21.11 0.28 -0.81
N VAL A 169 21.36 0.52 0.47
CA VAL A 169 22.68 0.90 0.98
C VAL A 169 23.53 -0.37 1.17
N PRO A 170 24.78 -0.42 0.68
CA PRO A 170 25.69 -1.52 0.96
C PRO A 170 25.92 -1.67 2.47
N LEU A 171 26.05 -2.90 2.96
CA LEU A 171 26.21 -3.18 4.40
C LEU A 171 27.37 -2.41 5.04
N ARG A 172 28.48 -2.23 4.29
CA ARG A 172 29.65 -1.47 4.75
C ARG A 172 29.38 0.01 5.06
N HIS A 173 28.35 0.61 4.46
CA HIS A 173 28.05 2.04 4.56
C HIS A 173 26.75 2.31 5.33
N ARG A 174 26.24 1.32 6.07
CA ARG A 174 24.90 1.38 6.70
C ARG A 174 24.78 2.31 7.90
N GLY A 175 25.90 2.69 8.53
CA GLY A 175 25.88 3.41 9.81
C GLY A 175 25.52 2.50 10.99
N HIS A 176 24.34 1.88 10.96
CA HIS A 176 23.86 0.92 11.97
C HIS A 176 22.96 -0.16 11.31
N TRP A 177 22.94 -1.38 11.84
CA TRP A 177 22.02 -2.44 11.43
C TRP A 177 20.55 -2.03 11.53
N VAL A 178 20.13 -1.30 12.57
CA VAL A 178 18.74 -0.84 12.72
C VAL A 178 18.28 -0.04 11.50
N LEU A 179 19.13 0.82 10.92
CA LEU A 179 18.81 1.61 9.72
C LEU A 179 18.58 0.78 8.45
N GLN A 180 18.89 -0.51 8.47
CA GLN A 180 18.60 -1.43 7.37
C GLN A 180 17.23 -2.11 7.52
N GLU A 181 16.50 -1.89 8.63
CA GLU A 181 15.18 -2.46 8.85
C GLU A 181 14.19 -1.99 7.77
N PRO A 182 13.31 -2.87 7.28
CA PRO A 182 12.49 -2.59 6.11
C PRO A 182 11.52 -1.41 6.32
N GLU A 183 11.14 -1.11 7.56
CA GLU A 183 10.23 -0.04 7.95
C GLU A 183 10.90 1.34 7.98
N ILE A 184 12.19 1.40 8.33
CA ILE A 184 12.95 2.65 8.51
C ILE A 184 14.03 2.88 7.45
N ALA A 185 14.28 1.91 6.56
CA ALA A 185 15.29 2.02 5.50
C ALA A 185 15.09 3.28 4.64
N ILE A 186 16.00 4.26 4.75
CA ILE A 186 15.89 5.60 4.13
C ILE A 186 15.43 5.58 2.67
N THR A 187 14.46 6.44 2.32
CA THR A 187 13.99 6.63 0.95
C THR A 187 14.84 7.65 0.18
N LYS A 188 14.75 7.64 -1.14
CA LYS A 188 15.44 8.65 -1.98
C LYS A 188 15.00 10.09 -1.71
N ASN A 189 13.78 10.29 -1.22
CA ASN A 189 13.24 11.61 -0.92
C ASN A 189 13.78 12.10 0.42
N GLU A 190 13.67 11.27 1.47
CA GLU A 190 14.22 11.59 2.79
C GLU A 190 15.74 11.79 2.72
N ARG A 191 16.47 11.07 1.86
CA ARG A 191 17.94 11.25 1.71
C ARG A 191 18.38 12.67 1.32
N ARG A 192 17.47 13.51 0.82
CA ARG A 192 17.75 14.91 0.50
C ARG A 192 17.70 15.82 1.72
N GLU A 193 16.97 15.41 2.75
CA GLU A 193 16.69 16.19 3.96
C GLU A 193 17.45 15.58 5.16
N ASP A 194 17.38 14.25 5.28
CA ASP A 194 18.01 13.47 6.35
C ASP A 194 19.22 12.65 5.84
N PRO A 195 20.35 12.69 6.57
CA PRO A 195 21.56 11.97 6.16
C PRO A 195 21.56 10.47 6.47
N TRP A 196 20.65 9.96 7.32
CA TRP A 196 20.63 8.57 7.81
C TRP A 196 19.23 7.99 7.85
#